data_AF-A0A2M7T7H7-F1
#
_entry.id   AF-A0A2M7T7H7-F1
#
_cell.length_a   1.000
_cell.length_b   1.000
_cell.length_c   1.000
_cell.angle_alpha   90.00
_cell.angle_beta   90.00
_cell.angle_gamma   90.00
#
_symmetry.space_group_name_H-M   'P 1'
#
loop_
_entity.id
_entity.type
_entity.pdbx_description
1 polymer ?
#
loop_
_entity_poly.entity_id
_entity_poly.type
_entity_poly.pdbx_seq_one_letter_code
_entity_poly.pdbx_strand_id
1 'polypeptide(L)'
;MSYPLVAVVGRPNVGKSMLVNRMVATQQAIVHETAGVTRDRNYVDTEWNGKTFTIIDTGGIDFGVDKSMGKQITEQALLAIEEADVILFVVDGMVGQMPEDDLVVKHLRGSTKPVILAVNKIDDIVHEAAIYQFYNLGLGEPYPVSGMHGLGVGDLLDAITALLPSVERIENADEVKVALVGKPNVGKSSILNRLLGEERVIVSEVPGTTRDAIDTVFEKDGVTYRFIDTAGLRRAPRVKEDIEYYSFLRSLRALDRADIAVIVMDSEEGPTTQDQKIASLVEERGCASILVLNKWDLVETREKADKVEDVLETKLRFLDYSPRLKVSAKTGSGVVKLFTLFDQVMAEYDKRVSTASINGLIMKIKAEGLQPAKGGRTLKMSYASQTGTRPPTFVFFVNHPQLVTPSYERYIGNQIRKTYGFIGCPINIHFRSKYR
;
A
#
# COMPACT_ATOMS: atom_id res chain seq x y z
N MET A 1 3.98 -2.58 6.78
CA MET A 1 5.28 -1.90 6.97
C MET A 1 5.32 -0.66 6.10
N SER A 2 5.79 0.52 6.55
CA SER A 2 6.13 1.58 5.58
C SER A 2 7.50 1.33 5.03
N TYR A 3 7.48 0.73 3.85
CA TYR A 3 8.68 0.58 3.06
C TYR A 3 9.21 1.98 2.76
N PRO A 4 10.52 2.23 2.98
CA PRO A 4 11.14 3.46 2.54
C PRO A 4 10.79 3.76 1.08
N LEU A 5 10.58 5.02 0.76
CA LEU A 5 10.09 5.43 -0.54
C LEU A 5 11.21 6.01 -1.38
N VAL A 6 11.39 5.48 -2.58
CA VAL A 6 12.37 5.97 -3.56
C VAL A 6 11.62 6.63 -4.72
N ALA A 7 11.73 7.95 -4.85
CA ALA A 7 11.13 8.67 -5.97
C ALA A 7 12.11 8.72 -7.15
N VAL A 8 11.67 8.24 -8.32
CA VAL A 8 12.43 8.31 -9.57
C VAL A 8 11.99 9.53 -10.36
N VAL A 9 12.83 10.55 -10.37
CA VAL A 9 12.58 11.84 -11.00
C VAL A 9 13.55 12.10 -12.14
N GLY A 10 13.16 12.92 -13.11
CA GLY A 10 13.94 13.20 -14.30
C GLY A 10 13.05 13.67 -15.43
N ARG A 11 13.62 14.37 -16.42
CA ARG A 11 12.86 14.84 -17.58
C ARG A 11 12.24 13.67 -18.38
N PRO A 12 11.25 13.90 -19.25
CA PRO A 12 10.72 12.87 -20.13
C PRO A 12 11.82 12.20 -20.97
N ASN A 13 11.62 10.91 -21.31
CA ASN A 13 12.48 10.14 -22.22
C ASN A 13 13.93 9.84 -21.77
N VAL A 14 14.30 10.14 -20.52
CA VAL A 14 15.59 9.71 -19.92
C VAL A 14 15.63 8.21 -19.58
N GLY A 15 14.50 7.50 -19.72
CA GLY A 15 14.42 6.05 -19.48
C GLY A 15 14.07 5.63 -18.05
N LYS A 16 13.41 6.51 -17.26
CA LYS A 16 12.93 6.21 -15.89
C LYS A 16 12.21 4.87 -15.78
N SER A 17 11.15 4.66 -16.56
CA SER A 17 10.33 3.45 -16.49
C SER A 17 11.10 2.18 -16.88
N MET A 18 12.06 2.29 -17.81
CA MET A 18 12.94 1.16 -18.13
C MET A 18 13.86 0.81 -16.96
N LEU A 19 14.44 1.83 -16.31
CA LEU A 19 15.29 1.64 -15.14
C LEU A 19 14.49 1.07 -13.96
N VAL A 20 13.28 1.56 -13.71
CA VAL A 20 12.37 1.03 -12.67
C VAL A 20 12.05 -0.44 -12.94
N ASN A 21 11.61 -0.78 -14.14
CA ASN A 21 11.33 -2.18 -14.51
C ASN A 21 12.56 -3.06 -14.33
N ARG A 22 13.77 -2.54 -14.60
CA ARG A 22 15.02 -3.27 -14.40
C ARG A 22 15.33 -3.51 -12.93
N MET A 23 15.20 -2.49 -12.09
CA MET A 23 15.39 -2.56 -10.63
C MET A 23 14.42 -3.55 -9.95
N VAL A 24 13.22 -3.70 -10.53
CA VAL A 24 12.22 -4.67 -10.07
C VAL A 24 12.52 -6.08 -10.60
N ALA A 25 12.95 -6.20 -11.86
CA ALA A 25 13.19 -7.48 -12.52
C ALA A 25 14.49 -8.18 -12.07
N THR A 26 15.42 -7.49 -11.41
CA THR A 26 16.61 -8.10 -10.80
C THR A 26 16.28 -9.08 -9.66
N GLN A 27 15.00 -9.19 -9.26
CA GLN A 27 14.53 -10.20 -8.32
C GLN A 27 14.37 -11.59 -8.95
N GLN A 28 15.01 -12.60 -8.35
CA GLN A 28 14.61 -14.00 -8.54
C GLN A 28 13.25 -14.24 -7.88
N ALA A 29 12.19 -14.25 -8.70
CA ALA A 29 10.99 -15.05 -8.53
C ALA A 29 10.28 -15.03 -7.16
N ILE A 30 9.92 -13.85 -6.62
CA ILE A 30 8.75 -13.72 -5.72
C ILE A 30 8.04 -12.39 -6.00
N VAL A 31 7.54 -12.19 -7.22
CA VAL A 31 6.49 -11.20 -7.47
C VAL A 31 5.17 -11.95 -7.44
N HIS A 32 4.39 -11.70 -6.38
CA HIS A 32 3.03 -12.20 -6.25
C HIS A 32 2.17 -11.64 -7.40
N GLU A 33 1.92 -12.46 -8.42
CA GLU A 33 0.86 -12.23 -9.41
C GLU A 33 -0.49 -12.57 -8.80
N THR A 34 -1.03 -11.67 -7.98
CA THR A 34 -2.47 -11.69 -7.70
C THR A 34 -3.18 -11.03 -8.87
N ALA A 35 -3.74 -11.84 -9.77
CA ALA A 35 -4.54 -11.37 -10.89
C ALA A 35 -5.88 -10.82 -10.38
N GLY A 36 -6.10 -9.51 -10.48
CA GLY A 36 -7.43 -8.94 -10.18
C GLY A 36 -7.50 -7.46 -9.83
N VAL A 37 -6.39 -6.78 -9.61
CA VAL A 37 -6.37 -5.35 -9.27
C VAL A 37 -5.52 -4.62 -10.29
N THR A 38 -6.02 -3.49 -10.80
CA THR A 38 -5.23 -2.57 -11.63
C THR A 38 -4.05 -2.12 -10.79
N ARG A 39 -2.92 -2.84 -10.90
CA ARG A 39 -1.62 -2.41 -10.39
C ARG A 39 -1.41 -1.00 -10.91
N ASP A 40 -1.46 0.00 -10.03
CA ASP A 40 -1.04 1.34 -10.38
C ASP A 40 0.44 1.21 -10.79
N ARG A 41 0.71 1.22 -12.11
CA ARG A 41 2.02 0.89 -12.73
C ARG A 41 3.19 1.77 -12.27
N ASN A 42 2.92 2.71 -11.39
CA ASN A 42 3.83 3.74 -10.92
C ASN A 42 4.35 3.47 -9.51
N TYR A 43 3.79 2.50 -8.77
CA TYR A 43 4.26 2.10 -7.44
C TYR A 43 4.68 0.64 -7.50
N VAL A 44 5.93 0.37 -7.18
CA VAL A 44 6.44 -0.99 -7.20
C VAL A 44 7.28 -1.24 -5.96
N ASP A 45 6.81 -2.17 -5.13
CA ASP A 45 7.60 -2.68 -4.01
C ASP A 45 8.73 -3.55 -4.56
N THR A 46 9.93 -3.36 -4.03
CA THR A 46 11.12 -4.15 -4.37
C THR A 46 11.93 -4.45 -3.11
N GLU A 47 12.79 -5.44 -3.20
CA GLU A 47 13.72 -5.85 -2.15
C GLU A 47 15.12 -5.98 -2.75
N TRP A 48 16.10 -5.38 -2.08
CA TRP A 48 17.51 -5.53 -2.39
C TRP A 48 18.32 -5.69 -1.11
N ASN A 49 19.21 -6.68 -1.05
CA ASN A 49 20.04 -6.99 0.12
C ASN A 49 19.26 -7.04 1.46
N GLY A 50 18.06 -7.64 1.44
CA GLY A 50 17.20 -7.80 2.62
C GLY A 50 16.51 -6.51 3.08
N LYS A 51 16.63 -5.41 2.33
CA LYS A 51 15.89 -4.16 2.56
C LYS A 51 14.77 -4.02 1.53
N THR A 52 13.53 -3.98 2.01
CA THR A 52 12.34 -3.77 1.18
C THR A 52 11.99 -2.29 1.14
N PHE A 53 11.72 -1.76 -0.05
CA PHE A 53 11.40 -0.36 -0.29
C PHE A 53 10.42 -0.22 -1.47
N THR A 54 9.67 0.88 -1.53
CA THR A 54 8.73 1.16 -2.61
C THR A 54 9.35 2.17 -3.58
N ILE A 55 9.29 1.90 -4.88
CA ILE A 55 9.74 2.80 -5.94
C ILE A 55 8.53 3.50 -6.54
N ILE A 56 8.62 4.82 -6.71
CA ILE A 56 7.65 5.63 -7.47
C ILE A 56 8.25 6.11 -8.78
N ASP A 57 7.60 5.79 -9.91
CA ASP A 57 7.89 6.42 -11.20
C ASP A 57 7.01 7.66 -11.40
N THR A 58 7.62 8.86 -11.34
CA THR A 58 6.88 10.12 -11.52
C THR A 58 6.48 10.40 -12.97
N GLY A 59 6.88 9.54 -13.93
CA GLY A 59 6.59 9.72 -15.35
C GLY A 59 5.32 9.04 -15.86
N GLY A 60 4.74 8.08 -15.13
CA GLY A 60 3.62 7.25 -15.63
C GLY A 60 2.25 7.53 -15.01
N ILE A 61 2.12 8.59 -14.21
CA ILE A 61 0.88 8.95 -13.52
C ILE A 61 0.04 9.88 -14.41
N ASP A 62 -0.72 9.27 -15.31
CA ASP A 62 -1.67 9.98 -16.17
C ASP A 62 -3.01 10.16 -15.43
N PHE A 63 -3.15 11.25 -14.68
CA PHE A 63 -4.45 11.69 -14.19
C PHE A 63 -5.07 12.56 -15.26
N GLY A 64 -5.80 11.93 -16.18
CA GLY A 64 -6.36 12.59 -17.35
C GLY A 64 -7.13 13.87 -17.00
N VAL A 65 -6.48 15.02 -17.17
CA VAL A 65 -7.09 16.35 -17.29
C VAL A 65 -6.18 17.24 -18.16
N ASP A 66 -6.81 17.88 -19.14
CA ASP A 66 -6.29 18.65 -20.28
C ASP A 66 -4.95 19.43 -20.14
N LYS A 67 -4.20 19.35 -21.26
CA LYS A 67 -3.32 20.34 -21.92
C LYS A 67 -2.64 21.43 -21.07
N SER A 68 -1.69 21.03 -20.22
CA SER A 68 -0.39 21.73 -20.10
C SER A 68 0.70 20.79 -19.56
N MET A 69 1.05 19.78 -20.36
CA MET A 69 1.95 18.68 -19.95
C MET A 69 3.23 19.12 -19.21
N GLY A 70 3.85 20.25 -19.60
CA GLY A 70 5.09 20.72 -18.97
C GLY A 70 4.96 21.16 -17.51
N LYS A 71 3.82 21.74 -17.11
CA LYS A 71 3.62 22.26 -15.75
C LYS A 71 3.22 21.15 -14.77
N GLN A 72 2.34 20.25 -15.22
CA GLN A 72 1.88 19.09 -14.45
C GLN A 72 2.99 18.08 -14.15
N ILE A 73 3.89 17.81 -15.12
CA ILE A 73 5.04 16.90 -14.91
C ILE A 73 6.00 17.44 -13.84
N THR A 74 6.17 18.77 -13.80
CA THR A 74 7.03 19.43 -12.81
C THR A 74 6.41 19.33 -11.41
N GLU A 75 5.11 19.58 -11.25
CA GLU A 75 4.40 19.46 -9.97
C GLU A 75 4.43 18.02 -9.43
N GLN A 76 4.24 17.01 -10.28
CA GLN A 76 4.31 15.60 -9.88
C GLN A 76 5.70 15.19 -9.36
N ALA A 77 6.77 15.63 -10.04
CA ALA A 77 8.13 15.36 -9.61
C ALA A 77 8.44 16.01 -8.25
N LEU A 78 8.00 17.25 -8.04
CA LEU A 78 8.18 17.97 -6.77
C LEU A 78 7.44 17.29 -5.61
N LEU A 79 6.22 16.81 -5.85
CA LEU A 79 5.45 16.11 -4.83
C LEU A 79 6.08 14.76 -4.45
N ALA A 80 6.60 14.01 -5.42
CA ALA A 80 7.32 12.78 -5.15
C ALA A 80 8.61 13.04 -4.35
N ILE A 81 9.32 14.14 -4.66
CA ILE A 81 10.48 14.62 -3.91
C ILE A 81 10.11 14.93 -2.46
N GLU A 82 9.00 15.62 -2.20
CA GLU A 82 8.54 15.97 -0.85
C GLU A 82 8.12 14.79 0.01
N GLU A 83 7.71 13.68 -0.58
CA GLU A 83 7.36 12.48 0.17
C GLU A 83 8.56 11.52 0.31
N ALA A 84 9.34 11.25 -0.74
CA ALA A 84 10.42 10.25 -0.76
C ALA A 84 11.40 10.24 0.43
N ASP A 85 11.88 9.07 0.82
CA ASP A 85 13.00 8.94 1.75
C ASP A 85 14.35 9.11 1.03
N VAL A 86 14.42 8.64 -0.23
CA VAL A 86 15.58 8.81 -1.13
C VAL A 86 15.09 9.23 -2.51
N ILE A 87 15.79 10.16 -3.16
CA ILE A 87 15.44 10.64 -4.50
C ILE A 87 16.44 10.09 -5.50
N LEU A 88 15.96 9.38 -6.51
CA LEU A 88 16.73 8.92 -7.65
C LEU A 88 16.51 9.88 -8.83
N PHE A 89 17.46 10.77 -9.09
CA PHE A 89 17.42 11.68 -10.23
C PHE A 89 18.09 11.05 -11.45
N VAL A 90 17.30 10.81 -12.49
CA VAL A 90 17.73 10.11 -13.70
C VAL A 90 17.92 11.11 -14.83
N VAL A 91 19.10 11.09 -15.44
CA VAL A 91 19.47 11.87 -16.62
C VAL A 91 19.88 10.94 -17.77
N ASP A 92 19.96 11.48 -18.99
CA ASP A 92 20.32 10.72 -20.18
C ASP A 92 21.79 10.97 -20.56
N GLY A 93 22.64 9.95 -20.40
CA GLY A 93 24.07 10.03 -20.67
C GLY A 93 24.43 10.28 -22.14
N MET A 94 23.54 9.94 -23.08
CA MET A 94 23.79 10.13 -24.51
C MET A 94 23.46 11.55 -24.97
N VAL A 95 22.50 12.19 -24.31
CA VAL A 95 22.08 13.56 -24.64
C VAL A 95 22.90 14.60 -23.89
N GLY A 96 23.37 14.29 -22.68
CA GLY A 96 24.03 15.24 -21.80
C GLY A 96 23.04 16.05 -20.95
N GLN A 97 23.59 17.03 -20.22
CA GLN A 97 22.82 17.93 -19.35
C GLN A 97 21.93 18.87 -20.19
N MET A 98 20.65 18.95 -19.84
CA MET A 98 19.68 19.83 -20.49
C MET A 98 19.14 20.90 -19.53
N PRO A 99 18.63 22.05 -20.02
CA PRO A 99 18.04 23.10 -19.17
C PRO A 99 16.89 22.60 -18.27
N GLU A 100 16.14 21.60 -18.71
CA GLU A 100 15.08 20.97 -17.91
C GLU A 100 15.65 20.22 -16.69
N ASP A 101 16.87 19.69 -16.79
CA ASP A 101 17.56 19.03 -15.68
C ASP A 101 17.93 20.07 -14.61
N ASP A 102 18.40 21.25 -15.01
CA ASP A 102 18.72 22.37 -14.09
C ASP A 102 17.52 22.84 -13.27
N LEU A 103 16.33 22.84 -13.87
CA LEU A 103 15.08 23.16 -13.17
C LEU A 103 14.79 22.16 -12.06
N VAL A 104 14.99 20.87 -12.30
CA VAL A 104 14.80 19.82 -11.29
C VAL A 104 15.88 19.94 -10.20
N VAL A 105 17.15 20.12 -10.60
CA VAL A 105 18.28 20.28 -9.67
C VAL A 105 18.09 21.47 -8.74
N LYS A 106 17.55 22.59 -9.21
CA LYS A 106 17.25 23.75 -8.36
C LYS A 106 16.33 23.40 -7.19
N HIS A 107 15.35 22.51 -7.41
CA HIS A 107 14.44 22.06 -6.36
C HIS A 107 15.10 20.99 -5.49
N LEU A 108 15.86 20.06 -6.08
CA LEU A 108 16.60 19.03 -5.34
C LEU A 108 17.60 19.63 -4.35
N ARG A 109 18.30 20.70 -4.72
CA ARG A 109 19.23 21.42 -3.81
C ARG A 109 18.54 22.08 -2.62
N GLY A 110 17.24 22.37 -2.73
CA GLY A 110 16.43 22.88 -1.62
C GLY A 110 15.89 21.78 -0.70
N SER A 111 16.01 20.51 -1.09
CA SER A 111 15.56 19.37 -0.31
C SER A 111 16.65 18.94 0.69
N THR A 112 16.24 18.52 1.89
CA THR A 112 17.14 17.92 2.89
C THR A 112 17.33 16.42 2.69
N LYS A 113 16.69 15.84 1.66
CA LYS A 113 16.67 14.40 1.41
C LYS A 113 17.88 13.95 0.60
N PRO A 114 18.37 12.72 0.83
CA PRO A 114 19.44 12.16 0.03
C PRO A 114 19.01 12.05 -1.45
N VAL A 115 19.87 12.54 -2.34
CA VAL A 115 19.71 12.49 -3.79
C VAL A 115 20.80 11.62 -4.38
N ILE A 116 20.42 10.67 -5.24
CA ILE A 116 21.33 9.86 -6.04
C ILE A 116 21.14 10.24 -7.50
N LEU A 117 22.23 10.58 -8.18
CA LEU A 117 22.23 10.91 -9.60
C LEU A 117 22.55 9.65 -10.42
N ALA A 118 21.58 9.19 -11.21
CA ALA A 118 21.76 8.09 -12.16
C ALA A 118 21.86 8.62 -13.60
N VAL A 119 22.99 8.36 -14.25
CA VAL A 119 23.21 8.67 -15.66
C VAL A 119 22.84 7.44 -16.48
N ASN A 120 21.64 7.44 -17.05
CA ASN A 120 21.08 6.29 -17.76
C ASN A 120 21.51 6.25 -19.22
N LYS A 121 21.35 5.09 -19.87
CA LYS A 121 21.78 4.78 -21.26
C LYS A 121 23.29 4.72 -21.44
N ILE A 122 24.04 4.38 -20.38
CA ILE A 122 25.46 4.04 -20.48
C ILE A 122 25.56 2.54 -20.77
N ASP A 123 25.51 2.20 -22.07
CA ASP A 123 25.42 0.82 -22.54
C ASP A 123 26.79 0.12 -22.70
N ASP A 124 27.88 0.87 -22.63
CA ASP A 124 29.26 0.37 -22.76
C ASP A 124 30.21 1.21 -21.90
N ILE A 125 31.31 0.61 -21.43
CA ILE A 125 32.40 1.23 -20.65
C ILE A 125 32.99 2.43 -21.41
N VAL A 126 32.99 2.38 -22.75
CA VAL A 126 33.47 3.50 -23.60
C VAL A 126 32.66 4.79 -23.36
N HIS A 127 31.41 4.68 -22.94
CA HIS A 127 30.53 5.82 -22.68
C HIS A 127 30.65 6.36 -21.25
N GLU A 128 31.46 5.77 -20.36
CA GLU A 128 31.63 6.27 -18.98
C GLU A 128 32.24 7.67 -18.94
N ALA A 129 33.04 8.06 -19.94
CA ALA A 129 33.56 9.43 -20.04
C ALA A 129 32.45 10.48 -20.18
N ALA A 130 31.27 10.11 -20.70
CA ALA A 130 30.11 11.00 -20.82
C ALA A 130 29.50 11.37 -19.46
N ILE A 131 29.91 10.69 -18.38
CA ILE A 131 29.45 10.94 -17.02
C ILE A 131 30.06 12.23 -16.45
N TYR A 132 31.30 12.57 -16.83
CA TYR A 132 32.05 13.67 -16.21
C TYR A 132 31.33 15.03 -16.27
N GLN A 133 30.56 15.27 -17.33
CA GLN A 133 29.78 16.50 -17.48
C GLN A 133 28.69 16.65 -16.40
N PHE A 134 28.18 15.56 -15.85
CA PHE A 134 27.08 15.58 -14.89
C PHE A 134 27.53 15.92 -13.46
N TYR A 135 28.84 15.92 -13.18
CA TYR A 135 29.36 16.50 -11.93
C TYR A 135 29.01 17.99 -11.80
N ASN A 136 28.80 18.71 -12.92
CA ASN A 136 28.38 20.11 -12.93
C ASN A 136 27.01 20.34 -12.27
N LEU A 137 26.17 19.29 -12.18
CA LEU A 137 24.89 19.35 -11.48
C LEU A 137 25.06 19.50 -9.95
N GLY A 138 26.24 19.17 -9.40
CA GLY A 138 26.56 19.35 -7.98
C GLY A 138 25.70 18.50 -7.05
N LEU A 139 25.31 17.30 -7.50
CA LEU A 139 24.48 16.35 -6.75
C LEU A 139 25.27 15.15 -6.20
N GLY A 140 26.61 15.25 -6.16
CA GLY A 140 27.49 14.16 -5.74
C GLY A 140 27.96 13.29 -6.90
N GLU A 141 28.37 12.06 -6.58
CA GLU A 141 28.89 11.10 -7.55
C GLU A 141 27.76 10.55 -8.47
N PRO A 142 27.87 10.72 -9.79
CA PRO A 142 26.93 10.15 -10.75
C PRO A 142 27.16 8.65 -10.97
N TYR A 143 26.09 7.87 -10.91
CA TYR A 143 26.10 6.42 -11.15
C TYR A 143 25.77 6.11 -12.61
N PRO A 144 26.69 5.51 -13.40
CA PRO A 144 26.37 5.05 -14.74
C PRO A 144 25.43 3.85 -14.69
N VAL A 145 24.34 3.93 -15.43
CA VAL A 145 23.41 2.79 -15.54
C VAL A 145 22.92 2.59 -16.96
N SER A 146 22.56 1.35 -17.28
CA SER A 146 21.74 1.02 -18.45
C SER A 146 20.47 0.32 -17.99
N GLY A 147 19.33 1.01 -18.04
CA GLY A 147 18.03 0.36 -17.83
C GLY A 147 17.76 -0.76 -18.86
N MET A 148 18.29 -0.60 -20.08
CA MET A 148 18.13 -1.59 -21.16
C MET A 148 18.93 -2.87 -20.90
N HIS A 149 20.22 -2.75 -20.59
CA HIS A 149 21.14 -3.89 -20.44
C HIS A 149 21.37 -4.32 -18.99
N GLY A 150 20.95 -3.53 -18.01
CA GLY A 150 21.10 -3.80 -16.58
C GLY A 150 22.46 -3.44 -15.99
N LEU A 151 23.34 -2.78 -16.75
CA LEU A 151 24.66 -2.34 -16.29
C LEU A 151 24.52 -1.30 -15.16
N GLY A 152 25.36 -1.41 -14.13
CA GLY A 152 25.42 -0.48 -12.98
C GLY A 152 24.19 -0.46 -12.06
N VAL A 153 23.14 -1.23 -12.37
CA VAL A 153 21.90 -1.22 -11.57
C VAL A 153 22.10 -1.80 -10.17
N GLY A 154 22.99 -2.78 -10.01
CA GLY A 154 23.32 -3.35 -8.68
C GLY A 154 23.97 -2.32 -7.77
N ASP A 155 25.01 -1.64 -8.25
CA ASP A 155 25.71 -0.58 -7.50
C ASP A 155 24.75 0.58 -7.16
N LEU A 156 23.84 0.92 -8.10
CA LEU A 156 22.80 1.91 -7.86
C LEU A 156 21.85 1.47 -6.72
N LEU A 157 21.42 0.21 -6.70
CA LEU A 157 20.56 -0.34 -5.65
C LEU A 157 21.27 -0.41 -4.29
N ASP A 158 22.58 -0.70 -4.28
CA ASP A 158 23.39 -0.63 -3.07
C ASP A 158 23.45 0.80 -2.51
N ALA A 159 23.68 1.79 -3.37
CA ALA A 159 23.68 3.20 -2.97
C ALA A 159 22.30 3.65 -2.44
N ILE A 160 21.21 3.25 -3.11
CA ILE A 160 19.84 3.52 -2.67
C ILE A 160 19.62 2.94 -1.28
N THR A 161 19.86 1.64 -1.12
CA THR A 161 19.58 0.93 0.14
C THR A 161 20.46 1.37 1.30
N ALA A 162 21.66 1.87 1.05
CA ALA A 162 22.53 2.47 2.05
C ALA A 162 21.94 3.76 2.66
N LEU A 163 21.19 4.53 1.87
CA LEU A 163 20.59 5.81 2.28
C LEU A 163 19.15 5.66 2.83
N LEU A 164 18.51 4.51 2.63
CA LEU A 164 17.18 4.27 3.18
C LEU A 164 17.22 4.31 4.71
N PRO A 165 16.26 5.00 5.36
CA PRO A 165 16.15 4.98 6.81
C PRO A 165 15.99 3.55 7.32
N SER A 166 16.68 3.22 8.41
CA SER A 166 16.42 1.98 9.13
C SER A 166 14.97 2.00 9.61
N VAL A 167 14.18 1.03 9.15
CA VAL A 167 12.84 0.79 9.70
C VAL A 167 13.04 0.13 11.06
N GLU A 168 13.37 0.92 12.08
CA GLU A 168 13.37 0.43 13.45
C GLU A 168 11.93 0.07 13.80
N ARG A 169 11.69 -1.22 14.01
CA ARG A 169 10.49 -1.76 14.64
C ARG A 169 10.42 -1.17 16.06
N ILE A 170 9.77 -0.04 16.21
CA ILE A 170 9.13 0.27 17.49
C ILE A 170 7.85 -0.58 17.51
N GLU A 171 8.04 -1.88 17.79
CA GLU A 171 6.97 -2.75 18.27
C GLU A 171 6.72 -2.39 19.73
N ASN A 172 5.96 -1.31 19.97
CA ASN A 172 5.09 -1.35 21.13
C ASN A 172 4.01 -2.38 20.78
N ALA A 173 4.22 -3.64 21.17
CA ALA A 173 3.31 -4.75 20.88
C ALA A 173 1.88 -4.52 21.40
N ASP A 174 1.71 -3.54 22.29
CA ASP A 174 0.45 -3.22 22.98
C ASP A 174 -0.35 -2.08 22.33
N GLU A 175 0.09 -1.54 21.19
CA GLU A 175 -0.65 -0.48 20.46
C GLU A 175 -1.43 -1.04 19.26
N VAL A 176 -2.71 -0.66 19.13
CA VAL A 176 -3.51 -0.90 17.91
C VAL A 176 -3.33 0.28 16.96
N LYS A 177 -2.70 0.05 15.80
CA LYS A 177 -2.42 1.10 14.81
C LYS A 177 -3.57 1.18 13.80
N VAL A 178 -4.23 2.33 13.72
CA VAL A 178 -5.41 2.55 12.88
C VAL A 178 -5.14 3.64 11.85
N ALA A 179 -5.40 3.38 10.58
CA ALA A 179 -5.41 4.38 9.52
C ALA A 179 -6.85 4.68 9.08
N LEU A 180 -7.22 5.97 9.01
CA LEU A 180 -8.47 6.42 8.37
C LEU A 180 -8.17 6.79 6.92
N VAL A 181 -8.69 6.01 5.97
CA VAL A 181 -8.48 6.22 4.53
C VAL A 181 -9.80 6.45 3.81
N GLY A 182 -9.76 7.10 2.64
CA GLY A 182 -10.94 7.46 1.87
C GLY A 182 -10.76 8.78 1.13
N LYS A 183 -11.71 9.12 0.24
CA LYS A 183 -11.64 10.37 -0.55
C LYS A 183 -11.55 11.63 0.33
N PRO A 184 -11.07 12.76 -0.19
CA PRO A 184 -11.22 14.05 0.47
C PRO A 184 -12.68 14.32 0.87
N ASN A 185 -12.91 15.00 1.99
CA ASN A 185 -14.24 15.46 2.45
C ASN A 185 -15.31 14.39 2.77
N VAL A 186 -14.95 13.10 2.79
CA VAL A 186 -15.84 12.01 3.26
C VAL A 186 -16.06 12.02 4.78
N GLY A 187 -15.34 12.86 5.52
CA GLY A 187 -15.51 13.07 6.97
C GLY A 187 -14.55 12.29 7.87
N LYS A 188 -13.40 11.84 7.36
CA LYS A 188 -12.33 11.18 8.13
C LYS A 188 -11.95 11.96 9.41
N SER A 189 -11.67 13.26 9.26
CA SER A 189 -11.32 14.15 10.38
C SER A 189 -12.43 14.28 11.40
N SER A 190 -13.67 14.37 10.93
CA SER A 190 -14.85 14.45 11.79
C SER A 190 -15.04 13.17 12.59
N ILE A 191 -14.79 12.00 11.99
CA ILE A 191 -14.82 10.70 12.69
C ILE A 191 -13.72 10.65 13.76
N LEU A 192 -12.48 11.02 13.41
CA LEU A 192 -11.36 11.05 14.35
C LEU A 192 -11.67 11.95 15.56
N ASN A 193 -12.09 13.19 15.32
CA ASN A 193 -12.42 14.13 16.40
C ASN A 193 -13.55 13.61 17.28
N ARG A 194 -14.52 12.90 16.69
CA ARG A 194 -15.60 12.26 17.46
C ARG A 194 -15.05 11.19 18.38
N LEU A 195 -14.22 10.28 17.85
CA LEU A 195 -13.59 9.22 18.63
C LEU A 195 -12.76 9.79 19.77
N LEU A 196 -12.01 10.87 19.53
CA LEU A 196 -11.19 11.55 20.55
C LEU A 196 -12.03 12.29 21.62
N GLY A 197 -13.27 12.67 21.29
CA GLY A 197 -14.17 13.38 22.20
C GLY A 197 -15.05 12.47 23.06
N GLU A 198 -14.90 11.14 22.95
CA GLU A 198 -15.69 10.18 23.73
C GLU A 198 -15.28 10.14 25.20
N GLU A 199 -16.25 9.93 26.08
CA GLU A 199 -15.99 9.75 27.52
C GLU A 199 -15.02 8.57 27.71
N ARG A 200 -13.93 8.79 28.47
CA ARG A 200 -12.83 7.85 28.77
C ARG A 200 -11.73 7.72 27.72
N VAL A 201 -11.72 8.56 26.68
CA VAL A 201 -10.53 8.66 25.81
C VAL A 201 -9.53 9.62 26.44
N ILE A 202 -8.31 9.14 26.69
CA ILE A 202 -7.21 9.94 27.24
C ILE A 202 -6.15 10.13 26.16
N VAL A 203 -5.96 11.36 25.70
CA VAL A 203 -4.96 11.69 24.67
C VAL A 203 -3.58 11.81 25.33
N SER A 204 -2.59 11.14 24.77
CA SER A 204 -1.21 11.20 25.24
C SER A 204 -0.42 12.19 24.39
N GLU A 205 0.23 13.17 25.03
CA GLU A 205 1.12 14.14 24.37
C GLU A 205 2.58 13.65 24.33
N VAL A 206 2.82 12.33 24.25
CA VAL A 206 4.21 11.84 24.22
C VAL A 206 4.89 12.29 22.92
N PRO A 207 5.92 13.15 22.99
CA PRO A 207 6.70 13.51 21.82
C PRO A 207 7.61 12.34 21.49
N GLY A 208 7.15 11.44 20.63
CA GLY A 208 8.02 10.55 19.87
C GLY A 208 8.80 11.37 18.85
N THR A 209 9.93 10.87 18.38
CA THR A 209 10.91 11.52 17.48
C THR A 209 10.29 12.36 16.35
N THR A 210 11.07 13.25 15.71
CA THR A 210 10.60 14.22 14.69
C THR A 210 9.76 13.67 13.52
N ARG A 211 9.65 12.34 13.36
CA ARG A 211 8.79 11.63 12.38
C ARG A 211 7.41 11.22 12.93
N ASP A 212 7.24 11.11 14.25
CA ASP A 212 6.02 10.65 14.94
C ASP A 212 5.06 11.79 15.34
N ALA A 213 5.46 13.04 15.15
CA ALA A 213 4.70 14.24 15.54
C ALA A 213 3.35 14.44 14.80
N ILE A 214 3.01 13.51 13.90
CA ILE A 214 1.83 13.57 13.02
C ILE A 214 0.73 12.59 13.47
N ASP A 215 1.05 11.57 14.27
CA ASP A 215 0.10 10.56 14.73
C ASP A 215 -0.64 11.01 15.98
N THR A 216 -1.86 10.50 16.19
CA THR A 216 -2.59 10.72 17.45
C THR A 216 -2.59 9.45 18.26
N VAL A 217 -2.06 9.50 19.48
CA VAL A 217 -2.09 8.38 20.43
C VAL A 217 -3.10 8.68 21.53
N PHE A 218 -3.93 7.70 21.85
CA PHE A 218 -4.83 7.78 22.99
C PHE A 218 -5.12 6.41 23.58
N GLU A 219 -5.56 6.39 24.83
CA GLU A 219 -5.99 5.19 25.52
C GLU A 219 -7.51 5.17 25.66
N LYS A 220 -8.12 4.00 25.47
CA LYS A 220 -9.53 3.75 25.78
C LYS A 220 -9.68 2.35 26.39
N ASP A 221 -10.33 2.29 27.54
CA ASP A 221 -10.65 1.03 28.24
C ASP A 221 -9.41 0.11 28.43
N GLY A 222 -8.23 0.71 28.65
CA GLY A 222 -6.96 -0.01 28.85
C GLY A 222 -6.22 -0.41 27.56
N VAL A 223 -6.76 -0.09 26.38
CA VAL A 223 -6.13 -0.35 25.08
C VAL A 223 -5.57 0.96 24.52
N THR A 224 -4.31 0.93 24.08
CA THR A 224 -3.68 2.09 23.43
C THR A 224 -3.93 2.02 21.93
N TYR A 225 -4.54 3.08 21.38
CA TYR A 225 -4.75 3.24 19.95
C TYR A 225 -3.82 4.33 19.42
N ARG A 226 -3.19 4.05 18.27
CA ARG A 226 -2.44 5.03 17.50
C ARG A 226 -3.12 5.23 16.16
N PHE A 227 -3.68 6.42 15.96
CA PHE A 227 -4.16 6.83 14.65
C PHE A 227 -3.00 7.38 13.85
N ILE A 228 -2.74 6.75 12.70
CA ILE A 228 -1.62 7.04 11.82
C ILE A 228 -1.98 8.21 10.90
N ASP A 229 -1.01 9.10 10.67
CA ASP A 229 -1.07 10.22 9.73
C ASP A 229 -2.24 11.20 9.99
N THR A 230 -2.38 11.64 11.24
CA THR A 230 -3.51 12.50 11.65
C THR A 230 -3.32 13.99 11.36
N ALA A 231 -2.11 14.46 11.03
CA ALA A 231 -1.90 15.88 10.72
C ALA A 231 -2.66 16.32 9.46
N GLY A 232 -2.79 15.45 8.46
CA GLY A 232 -3.64 15.68 7.29
C GLY A 232 -5.14 15.71 7.63
N LEU A 233 -5.54 15.06 8.72
CA LEU A 233 -6.92 15.05 9.21
C LEU A 233 -7.21 16.28 10.10
N ARG A 234 -6.25 16.77 10.88
CA ARG A 234 -6.43 17.89 11.82
C ARG A 234 -6.38 19.28 11.17
N ARG A 235 -5.77 19.45 9.99
CA ARG A 235 -5.73 20.73 9.29
C ARG A 235 -7.07 20.99 8.58
N ALA A 236 -7.71 22.13 8.88
CA ALA A 236 -8.86 22.61 8.12
C ALA A 236 -8.49 22.79 6.63
N PRO A 237 -9.43 22.62 5.67
CA PRO A 237 -9.16 22.76 4.25
C PRO A 237 -8.90 24.23 3.91
N ARG A 238 -7.70 24.71 4.22
CA ARG A 238 -7.18 25.99 3.78
C ARG A 238 -5.99 25.71 2.92
N VAL A 239 -6.32 25.59 1.63
CA VAL A 239 -5.52 25.65 0.40
C VAL A 239 -6.26 24.72 -0.56
N LYS A 240 -6.49 25.16 -1.80
CA LYS A 240 -6.86 24.26 -2.88
C LYS A 240 -5.72 23.26 -3.00
N GLU A 241 -5.80 22.15 -2.28
CA GLU A 241 -4.96 20.98 -2.56
C GLU A 241 -5.46 20.41 -3.89
N ASP A 242 -5.12 21.11 -4.98
CA ASP A 242 -4.95 20.46 -6.26
C ASP A 242 -3.88 19.40 -6.01
N ILE A 243 -4.34 18.16 -5.87
CA ILE A 243 -3.96 16.97 -6.65
C ILE A 243 -4.31 15.75 -5.77
N GLU A 244 -5.32 14.98 -6.19
CA GLU A 244 -5.79 13.72 -5.55
C GLU A 244 -4.64 12.73 -5.22
N TYR A 245 -3.55 12.82 -5.97
CA TYR A 245 -2.26 12.13 -5.76
C TYR A 245 -1.73 12.23 -4.31
N TYR A 246 -1.83 13.40 -3.69
CA TYR A 246 -1.24 13.60 -2.37
C TYR A 246 -2.02 12.88 -1.26
N SER A 247 -3.35 12.94 -1.34
CA SER A 247 -4.23 12.16 -0.47
C SER A 247 -4.03 10.66 -0.65
N PHE A 248 -3.66 10.22 -1.86
CA PHE A 248 -3.36 8.83 -2.15
C PHE A 248 -2.01 8.38 -1.56
N LEU A 249 -0.94 9.16 -1.74
CA LEU A 249 0.39 8.90 -1.17
C LEU A 249 0.38 8.83 0.36
N ARG A 250 -0.33 9.76 1.00
CA ARG A 250 -0.52 9.72 2.45
C ARG A 250 -1.26 8.47 2.90
N SER A 251 -2.31 8.09 2.17
CA SER A 251 -3.04 6.84 2.46
C SER A 251 -2.12 5.61 2.36
N LEU A 252 -1.25 5.54 1.33
CA LEU A 252 -0.25 4.48 1.20
C LEU A 252 0.63 4.35 2.45
N ARG A 253 1.25 5.46 2.87
CA ARG A 253 2.13 5.50 4.05
C ARG A 253 1.41 5.19 5.36
N ALA A 254 0.16 5.62 5.46
CA ALA A 254 -0.64 5.33 6.64
C ALA A 254 -0.97 3.84 6.75
N LEU A 255 -1.39 3.21 5.64
CA LEU A 255 -1.72 1.78 5.58
C LEU A 255 -0.52 0.90 5.89
N ASP A 256 0.62 1.28 5.35
CA ASP A 256 1.90 0.68 5.63
C ASP A 256 2.24 0.60 7.14
N ARG A 257 1.80 1.55 7.97
CA ARG A 257 2.06 1.52 9.43
C ARG A 257 0.87 0.99 10.24
N ALA A 258 -0.27 0.75 9.61
CA ALA A 258 -1.50 0.39 10.28
C ALA A 258 -1.67 -1.13 10.42
N ASP A 259 -2.29 -1.54 11.52
CA ASP A 259 -2.88 -2.87 11.65
C ASP A 259 -4.29 -2.89 11.02
N ILE A 260 -5.07 -1.81 11.26
CA ILE A 260 -6.45 -1.66 10.78
C ILE A 260 -6.58 -0.44 9.87
N ALA A 261 -7.16 -0.65 8.70
CA ALA A 261 -7.59 0.38 7.77
C ALA A 261 -9.11 0.59 7.85
N VAL A 262 -9.52 1.79 8.25
CA VAL A 262 -10.93 2.20 8.21
C VAL A 262 -11.18 2.94 6.90
N ILE A 263 -11.87 2.28 5.98
CA ILE A 263 -12.19 2.83 4.66
C ILE A 263 -13.49 3.63 4.80
N VAL A 264 -13.36 4.95 4.85
CA VAL A 264 -14.48 5.88 5.00
C VAL A 264 -14.98 6.31 3.64
N MET A 265 -16.27 6.06 3.40
CA MET A 265 -16.98 6.43 2.18
C MET A 265 -18.13 7.37 2.50
N ASP A 266 -18.47 8.23 1.55
CA ASP A 266 -19.66 9.07 1.62
C ASP A 266 -20.90 8.25 1.24
N SER A 267 -21.88 8.17 2.13
CA SER A 267 -23.12 7.40 1.88
C SER A 267 -24.07 8.10 0.91
N GLU A 268 -23.94 9.41 0.71
CA GLU A 268 -24.78 10.16 -0.24
C GLU A 268 -24.32 9.92 -1.67
N GLU A 269 -22.99 9.89 -1.90
CA GLU A 269 -22.38 9.59 -3.20
C GLU A 269 -22.34 8.07 -3.47
N GLY A 270 -22.18 7.26 -2.43
CA GLY A 270 -21.93 5.83 -2.52
C GLY A 270 -20.50 5.49 -2.98
N PRO A 271 -20.16 4.20 -3.13
CA PRO A 271 -18.81 3.78 -3.49
C PRO A 271 -18.42 4.22 -4.91
N THR A 272 -17.35 4.99 -5.01
CA THR A 272 -16.83 5.51 -6.29
C THR A 272 -15.64 4.68 -6.82
N THR A 273 -15.10 5.08 -7.97
CA THR A 273 -13.86 4.48 -8.52
C THR A 273 -12.66 4.74 -7.62
N GLN A 274 -12.59 5.91 -6.98
CA GLN A 274 -11.50 6.24 -6.07
C GLN A 274 -11.56 5.41 -4.78
N ASP A 275 -12.76 5.16 -4.25
CA ASP A 275 -12.95 4.29 -3.08
C ASP A 275 -12.52 2.85 -3.38
N GLN A 276 -12.82 2.35 -4.59
CA GLN A 276 -12.34 1.03 -5.04
C GLN A 276 -10.82 0.96 -5.11
N LYS A 277 -10.13 2.00 -5.60
CA LYS A 277 -8.67 2.04 -5.63
C LYS A 277 -8.07 2.01 -4.21
N ILE A 278 -8.61 2.81 -3.30
CA ILE A 278 -8.18 2.82 -1.90
C ILE A 278 -8.45 1.45 -1.26
N ALA A 279 -9.63 0.88 -1.46
CA ALA A 279 -9.99 -0.45 -0.95
C ALA A 279 -9.07 -1.56 -1.48
N SER A 280 -8.73 -1.51 -2.77
CA SER A 280 -7.77 -2.43 -3.40
C SER A 280 -6.40 -2.34 -2.73
N LEU A 281 -5.94 -1.12 -2.48
CA LEU A 281 -4.67 -0.88 -1.81
C LEU A 281 -4.65 -1.41 -0.38
N VAL A 282 -5.75 -1.24 0.37
CA VAL A 282 -5.88 -1.81 1.73
C VAL A 282 -5.69 -3.32 1.71
N GLU A 283 -6.33 -4.01 0.77
CA GLU A 283 -6.20 -5.46 0.61
C GLU A 283 -4.78 -5.87 0.21
N GLU A 284 -4.17 -5.15 -0.73
CA GLU A 284 -2.78 -5.39 -1.18
C GLU A 284 -1.77 -5.25 -0.04
N ARG A 285 -1.97 -4.27 0.85
CA ARG A 285 -1.12 -4.05 2.03
C ARG A 285 -1.39 -5.06 3.15
N GLY A 286 -2.39 -5.92 2.99
CA GLY A 286 -2.72 -6.97 3.94
C GLY A 286 -3.23 -6.45 5.28
N CYS A 287 -3.67 -5.18 5.35
CA CYS A 287 -4.24 -4.58 6.55
C CYS A 287 -5.58 -5.24 6.87
N ALA A 288 -5.91 -5.36 8.16
CA ALA A 288 -7.30 -5.62 8.52
C ALA A 288 -8.16 -4.40 8.13
N SER A 289 -9.43 -4.59 7.81
CA SER A 289 -10.25 -3.55 7.18
C SER A 289 -11.67 -3.47 7.73
N ILE A 290 -12.16 -2.24 7.87
CA ILE A 290 -13.53 -1.91 8.27
C ILE A 290 -14.08 -0.90 7.25
N LEU A 291 -15.25 -1.17 6.69
CA LEU A 291 -15.94 -0.26 5.78
C LEU A 291 -16.87 0.65 6.57
N VAL A 292 -16.67 1.97 6.46
CA VAL A 292 -17.48 2.97 7.15
C VAL A 292 -18.24 3.81 6.14
N LEU A 293 -19.56 3.70 6.19
CA LEU A 293 -20.49 4.51 5.43
C LEU A 293 -20.86 5.74 6.27
N ASN A 294 -20.16 6.85 6.04
CA ASN A 294 -20.36 8.10 6.77
C ASN A 294 -21.44 8.98 6.13
N LYS A 295 -21.96 9.95 6.88
CA LYS A 295 -23.09 10.80 6.51
C LYS A 295 -24.39 10.02 6.30
N TRP A 296 -24.55 8.91 7.02
CA TRP A 296 -25.75 8.08 6.92
C TRP A 296 -27.02 8.82 7.35
N ASP A 297 -26.90 9.92 8.11
CA ASP A 297 -28.00 10.83 8.44
C ASP A 297 -28.61 11.54 7.22
N LEU A 298 -27.91 11.59 6.09
CA LEU A 298 -28.40 12.18 4.83
C LEU A 298 -29.09 11.14 3.92
N VAL A 299 -29.07 9.86 4.29
CA VAL A 299 -29.73 8.79 3.53
C VAL A 299 -31.19 8.69 3.97
N GLU A 300 -32.04 9.51 3.34
CA GLU A 300 -33.44 9.70 3.76
C GLU A 300 -34.42 8.62 3.28
N THR A 301 -34.08 7.88 2.21
CA THR A 301 -35.00 6.89 1.60
C THR A 301 -34.40 5.49 1.60
N ARG A 302 -35.28 4.49 1.71
CA ARG A 302 -34.90 3.08 1.60
C ARG A 302 -34.27 2.75 0.24
N GLU A 303 -34.81 3.32 -0.84
CA GLU A 303 -34.26 3.15 -2.19
C GLU A 303 -32.80 3.64 -2.30
N LYS A 304 -32.46 4.77 -1.69
CA LYS A 304 -31.07 5.25 -1.64
C LYS A 304 -30.19 4.31 -0.82
N ALA A 305 -30.68 3.81 0.32
CA ALA A 305 -29.95 2.87 1.16
C ALA A 305 -29.65 1.56 0.40
N ASP A 306 -30.66 0.98 -0.25
CA ASP A 306 -30.54 -0.26 -1.02
C ASP A 306 -29.54 -0.07 -2.18
N LYS A 307 -29.57 1.07 -2.87
CA LYS A 307 -28.62 1.40 -3.93
C LYS A 307 -27.16 1.45 -3.44
N VAL A 308 -26.91 2.00 -2.25
CA VAL A 308 -25.55 2.03 -1.68
C VAL A 308 -25.07 0.61 -1.35
N GLU A 309 -25.95 -0.22 -0.79
CA GLU A 309 -25.64 -1.63 -0.48
C GLU A 309 -25.36 -2.45 -1.75
N ASP A 310 -26.19 -2.33 -2.78
CA ASP A 310 -25.99 -3.01 -4.07
C ASP A 310 -24.63 -2.65 -4.71
N VAL A 311 -24.25 -1.37 -4.64
CA VAL A 311 -22.96 -0.91 -5.17
C VAL A 311 -21.79 -1.48 -4.37
N LEU A 312 -21.92 -1.60 -3.04
CA LEU A 312 -20.91 -2.25 -2.21
C LEU A 312 -20.74 -3.73 -2.56
N GLU A 313 -21.85 -4.46 -2.70
CA GLU A 313 -21.82 -5.90 -3.02
C GLU A 313 -21.30 -6.21 -4.42
N THR A 314 -21.45 -5.27 -5.36
CA THR A 314 -20.96 -5.44 -6.72
C THR A 314 -19.51 -4.99 -6.86
N LYS A 315 -19.15 -3.80 -6.37
CA LYS A 315 -17.84 -3.18 -6.61
C LYS A 315 -16.79 -3.48 -5.54
N LEU A 316 -17.19 -3.75 -4.30
CA LEU A 316 -16.28 -4.03 -3.18
C LEU A 316 -16.45 -5.46 -2.64
N ARG A 317 -16.95 -6.38 -3.47
CA ARG A 317 -17.14 -7.79 -3.12
C ARG A 317 -15.87 -8.47 -2.60
N PHE A 318 -14.70 -8.05 -3.08
CA PHE A 318 -13.43 -8.58 -2.62
C PHE A 318 -13.19 -8.30 -1.12
N LEU A 319 -13.82 -7.25 -0.57
CA LEU A 319 -13.82 -6.92 0.86
C LEU A 319 -15.05 -7.43 1.63
N ASP A 320 -15.78 -8.44 1.15
CA ASP A 320 -16.97 -8.98 1.85
C ASP A 320 -16.68 -9.49 3.27
N TYR A 321 -15.42 -9.77 3.59
CA TYR A 321 -14.99 -10.10 4.95
C TYR A 321 -14.94 -8.90 5.90
N SER A 322 -14.94 -7.68 5.39
CA SER A 322 -14.82 -6.45 6.16
C SER A 322 -16.16 -6.07 6.79
N PRO A 323 -16.23 -5.85 8.12
CA PRO A 323 -17.40 -5.29 8.76
C PRO A 323 -17.83 -3.98 8.12
N ARG A 324 -19.13 -3.81 7.92
CA ARG A 324 -19.73 -2.57 7.40
C ARG A 324 -20.40 -1.83 8.55
N LEU A 325 -20.05 -0.56 8.74
CA LEU A 325 -20.63 0.29 9.77
C LEU A 325 -21.20 1.56 9.17
N LYS A 326 -22.48 1.80 9.40
CA LYS A 326 -23.18 3.03 9.03
C LYS A 326 -23.03 4.03 10.17
N VAL A 327 -22.49 5.22 9.88
CA VAL A 327 -22.21 6.24 10.88
C VAL A 327 -22.61 7.63 10.40
N SER A 328 -22.73 8.54 11.37
CA SER A 328 -22.75 9.97 11.11
C SER A 328 -21.75 10.65 12.02
N ALA A 329 -20.65 11.12 11.45
CA ALA A 329 -19.68 11.92 12.19
C ALA A 329 -20.28 13.25 12.69
N LYS A 330 -21.35 13.74 12.05
CA LYS A 330 -22.06 14.97 12.41
C LYS A 330 -22.94 14.79 13.64
N THR A 331 -23.70 13.69 13.73
CA THR A 331 -24.58 13.42 14.88
C THR A 331 -23.92 12.56 15.96
N GLY A 332 -22.86 11.82 15.61
CA GLY A 332 -22.14 10.88 16.48
C GLY A 332 -22.68 9.47 16.41
N SER A 333 -23.81 9.29 15.72
CA SER A 333 -24.46 7.99 15.60
C SER A 333 -23.51 6.96 15.01
N GLY A 334 -23.38 5.83 15.71
CA GLY A 334 -22.59 4.67 15.28
C GLY A 334 -21.08 4.80 15.44
N VAL A 335 -20.50 5.99 15.63
CA VAL A 335 -19.04 6.18 15.63
C VAL A 335 -18.35 5.41 16.74
N VAL A 336 -18.91 5.40 17.96
CA VAL A 336 -18.35 4.70 19.13
C VAL A 336 -18.21 3.20 18.91
N LYS A 337 -19.07 2.60 18.07
CA LYS A 337 -19.03 1.16 17.75
C LYS A 337 -17.74 0.76 17.02
N LEU A 338 -16.98 1.73 16.49
CA LEU A 338 -15.68 1.47 15.89
C LEU A 338 -14.69 0.86 16.89
N PHE A 339 -14.69 1.28 18.15
CA PHE A 339 -13.81 0.70 19.17
C PHE A 339 -14.04 -0.80 19.34
N THR A 340 -15.30 -1.20 19.48
CA THR A 340 -15.66 -2.63 19.55
C THR A 340 -15.25 -3.39 18.30
N LEU A 341 -15.37 -2.78 17.11
CA LEU A 341 -14.93 -3.40 15.88
C LEU A 341 -13.40 -3.50 15.79
N PHE A 342 -12.65 -2.50 16.29
CA PHE A 342 -11.19 -2.56 16.32
C PHE A 342 -10.74 -3.76 17.14
N ASP A 343 -11.30 -3.96 18.33
CA ASP A 343 -10.94 -5.08 19.21
C ASP A 343 -11.27 -6.43 18.56
N GLN A 344 -12.47 -6.55 17.97
CA GLN A 344 -12.89 -7.77 17.28
C GLN A 344 -11.98 -8.10 16.08
N VAL A 345 -11.69 -7.10 15.25
CA VAL A 345 -10.88 -7.28 14.04
C VAL A 345 -9.43 -7.59 14.42
N MET A 346 -8.86 -6.93 15.43
CA MET A 346 -7.50 -7.25 15.91
C MET A 346 -7.39 -8.67 16.45
N ALA A 347 -8.36 -9.12 17.24
CA ALA A 347 -8.40 -10.50 17.73
C ALA A 347 -8.44 -11.53 16.59
N GLU A 348 -9.16 -11.24 15.51
CA GLU A 348 -9.17 -12.05 14.29
C GLU A 348 -7.85 -11.98 13.52
N TYR A 349 -7.21 -10.81 13.47
CA TYR A 349 -5.96 -10.56 12.75
C TYR A 349 -4.75 -11.28 13.38
N ASP A 350 -4.78 -11.41 14.71
CA ASP A 350 -3.81 -12.17 15.52
C ASP A 350 -4.09 -13.67 15.60
N LYS A 351 -5.27 -14.11 15.19
CA LYS A 351 -5.72 -15.48 15.43
C LYS A 351 -4.78 -16.51 14.81
N ARG A 352 -4.33 -17.46 15.64
CA ARG A 352 -3.61 -18.66 15.21
C ARG A 352 -4.51 -19.89 15.23
N VAL A 353 -4.59 -20.56 14.10
CA VAL A 353 -5.31 -21.82 13.92
C VAL A 353 -4.29 -22.95 13.93
N SER A 354 -4.57 -24.00 14.73
CA SER A 354 -3.67 -25.13 14.83
C SER A 354 -3.59 -25.91 13.52
N THR A 355 -2.39 -26.40 13.22
CA THR A 355 -2.13 -27.30 12.09
C THR A 355 -3.10 -28.48 12.05
N ALA A 356 -3.40 -29.10 13.20
CA ALA A 356 -4.34 -30.20 13.29
C ALA A 356 -5.74 -29.81 12.79
N SER A 357 -6.22 -28.62 13.18
CA SER A 357 -7.51 -28.11 12.73
C SER A 357 -7.54 -27.88 11.22
N ILE A 358 -6.51 -27.22 10.67
CA ILE A 358 -6.42 -26.92 9.23
C ILE A 358 -6.38 -28.22 8.41
N ASN A 359 -5.65 -29.24 8.87
CA ASN A 359 -5.63 -30.54 8.19
C ASN A 359 -6.98 -31.27 8.29
N GLY A 360 -7.75 -31.05 9.36
CA GLY A 360 -9.16 -31.48 9.44
C GLY A 360 -10.03 -30.83 8.36
N LEU A 361 -9.84 -29.53 8.09
CA LEU A 361 -10.53 -28.84 6.98
C LEU A 361 -10.16 -29.46 5.62
N ILE A 362 -8.89 -29.79 5.39
CA ILE A 362 -8.46 -30.48 4.16
C ILE A 362 -9.19 -31.82 3.98
N MET A 363 -9.35 -32.61 5.05
CA MET A 363 -10.07 -33.88 4.99
C MET A 363 -11.54 -33.69 4.64
N LYS A 364 -12.19 -32.67 5.21
CA LYS A 364 -13.57 -32.31 4.87
C LYS A 364 -13.72 -31.95 3.39
N ILE A 365 -12.85 -31.08 2.87
CA ILE A 365 -12.87 -30.67 1.46
C ILE A 365 -12.63 -31.87 0.52
N LYS A 366 -11.76 -32.81 0.92
CA LYS A 366 -11.54 -34.06 0.18
C LYS A 366 -12.81 -34.92 0.10
N ALA A 367 -13.53 -35.04 1.21
CA ALA A 367 -14.76 -35.84 1.28
C ALA A 367 -15.89 -35.26 0.41
N GLU A 368 -15.93 -33.93 0.24
CA GLU A 368 -16.89 -33.25 -0.65
C GLU A 368 -16.57 -33.44 -2.15
N GLY A 369 -15.39 -33.95 -2.51
CA GLY A 369 -15.02 -34.26 -3.90
C GLY A 369 -14.73 -33.04 -4.78
N LEU A 370 -14.65 -31.83 -4.21
CA LEU A 370 -14.48 -30.56 -4.95
C LEU A 370 -13.03 -30.29 -5.39
N GLN A 371 -12.27 -31.31 -5.79
CA GLN A 371 -10.86 -31.14 -6.18
C GLN A 371 -10.72 -30.83 -7.68
N PRO A 372 -9.98 -29.76 -8.06
CA PRO A 372 -9.69 -29.47 -9.45
C PRO A 372 -8.99 -30.64 -10.13
N ALA A 373 -9.43 -30.96 -11.35
CA ALA A 373 -8.81 -31.97 -12.19
C ALA A 373 -8.65 -31.43 -13.62
N LYS A 374 -7.48 -31.64 -14.23
CA LYS A 374 -7.20 -31.26 -15.62
C LYS A 374 -6.25 -32.25 -16.27
N GLY A 375 -6.63 -32.77 -17.43
CA GLY A 375 -5.80 -33.70 -18.22
C GLY A 375 -5.38 -34.95 -17.45
N GLY A 376 -6.32 -35.60 -16.76
CA GLY A 376 -6.07 -36.83 -15.97
C GLY A 376 -5.33 -36.62 -14.65
N ARG A 377 -4.92 -35.40 -14.31
CA ARG A 377 -4.28 -35.06 -13.03
C ARG A 377 -5.29 -34.39 -12.11
N THR A 378 -5.32 -34.83 -10.85
CA THR A 378 -6.15 -34.25 -9.78
C THR A 378 -5.28 -33.53 -8.76
N LEU A 379 -5.73 -32.37 -8.32
CA LEU A 379 -5.10 -31.63 -7.23
C LEU A 379 -5.27 -32.38 -5.91
N LYS A 380 -4.16 -32.77 -5.29
CA LYS A 380 -4.12 -33.43 -3.98
C LYS A 380 -3.43 -32.53 -2.96
N MET A 381 -4.20 -32.03 -2.00
CA MET A 381 -3.69 -31.35 -0.82
C MET A 381 -3.19 -32.38 0.19
N SER A 382 -1.90 -32.32 0.53
CA SER A 382 -1.29 -33.27 1.48
C SER A 382 -1.37 -32.76 2.91
N TYR A 383 -1.00 -31.49 3.10
CA TYR A 383 -0.82 -30.87 4.40
C TYR A 383 -0.99 -29.36 4.27
N ALA A 384 -1.43 -28.68 5.32
CA ALA A 384 -1.36 -27.23 5.41
C ALA A 384 -1.13 -26.74 6.84
N SER A 385 -0.60 -25.53 6.96
CA SER A 385 -0.34 -24.84 8.22
C SER A 385 -0.47 -23.33 8.07
N GLN A 386 -0.81 -22.65 9.16
CA GLN A 386 -0.70 -21.20 9.24
C GLN A 386 0.75 -20.81 9.57
N THR A 387 1.36 -20.00 8.72
CA THR A 387 2.77 -19.57 8.82
C THR A 387 2.92 -18.13 9.31
N GLY A 388 1.87 -17.32 9.20
CA GLY A 388 1.87 -15.92 9.61
C GLY A 388 0.53 -15.48 10.21
N THR A 389 0.61 -14.43 11.00
CA THR A 389 -0.51 -13.61 11.50
C THR A 389 -0.24 -12.17 11.07
N ARG A 390 -1.29 -11.35 11.02
CA ARG A 390 -1.20 -9.95 10.57
C ARG A 390 -0.50 -9.74 9.19
N PRO A 391 -1.05 -10.28 8.07
CA PRO A 391 -2.30 -11.02 7.97
C PRO A 391 -2.18 -12.54 8.18
N PRO A 392 -3.31 -13.22 8.52
CA PRO A 392 -3.39 -14.68 8.54
C PRO A 392 -2.91 -15.30 7.22
N THR A 393 -1.79 -16.02 7.29
CA THR A 393 -1.10 -16.56 6.10
C THR A 393 -1.01 -18.07 6.17
N PHE A 394 -1.63 -18.76 5.22
CA PHE A 394 -1.73 -20.22 5.15
C PHE A 394 -0.91 -20.78 3.99
N VAL A 395 -0.16 -21.85 4.25
CA VAL A 395 0.59 -22.57 3.21
C VAL A 395 0.01 -23.96 3.07
N PHE A 396 -0.46 -24.28 1.86
CA PHE A 396 -0.98 -25.59 1.46
C PHE A 396 0.06 -26.31 0.59
N PHE A 397 0.42 -27.53 0.98
CA PHE A 397 1.32 -28.38 0.21
C PHE A 397 0.51 -29.30 -0.70
N VAL A 398 0.71 -29.13 -2.01
CA VAL A 398 -0.02 -29.82 -3.07
C VAL A 398 0.93 -30.57 -4.01
N ASN A 399 0.40 -31.53 -4.76
CA ASN A 399 1.16 -32.23 -5.80
C ASN A 399 1.41 -31.36 -7.05
N HIS A 400 0.43 -30.54 -7.43
CA HIS A 400 0.47 -29.74 -8.66
C HIS A 400 -0.07 -28.34 -8.41
N PRO A 401 0.76 -27.39 -7.93
CA PRO A 401 0.34 -26.01 -7.69
C PRO A 401 -0.31 -25.34 -8.92
N GLN A 402 0.15 -25.68 -10.12
CA GLN A 402 -0.39 -25.18 -11.39
C GLN A 402 -1.84 -25.58 -11.68
N LEU A 403 -2.43 -26.52 -10.92
CA LEU A 403 -3.85 -26.86 -11.03
C LEU A 403 -4.74 -25.96 -10.16
N VAL A 404 -4.15 -25.13 -9.31
CA VAL A 404 -4.89 -24.19 -8.48
C VAL A 404 -5.28 -22.98 -9.32
N THR A 405 -6.57 -22.83 -9.57
CA THR A 405 -7.13 -21.65 -10.21
C THR A 405 -7.44 -20.55 -9.18
N PRO A 406 -7.53 -19.28 -9.57
CA PRO A 406 -7.97 -18.20 -8.68
C PRO A 406 -9.37 -18.44 -8.09
N SER A 407 -10.25 -19.15 -8.81
CA SER A 407 -11.55 -19.58 -8.29
C SER A 407 -11.41 -20.61 -7.16
N TYR A 408 -10.47 -21.55 -7.28
CA TYR A 408 -10.24 -22.56 -6.26
C TYR A 408 -9.57 -21.98 -5.02
N GLU A 409 -8.60 -21.08 -5.20
CA GLU A 409 -7.99 -20.34 -4.09
C GLU A 409 -9.03 -19.57 -3.29
N ARG A 410 -9.92 -18.82 -3.95
CA ARG A 410 -11.05 -18.14 -3.30
C ARG A 410 -11.99 -19.11 -2.59
N TYR A 411 -12.27 -20.26 -3.19
CA TYR A 411 -13.05 -21.32 -2.54
C TYR A 411 -12.40 -21.78 -1.23
N ILE A 412 -11.09 -22.06 -1.22
CA ILE A 412 -10.36 -22.44 -0.01
C ILE A 412 -10.41 -21.31 1.03
N GLY A 413 -10.18 -20.06 0.62
CA GLY A 413 -10.30 -18.89 1.51
C GLY A 413 -11.68 -18.79 2.16
N ASN A 414 -12.74 -18.98 1.38
CA ASN A 414 -14.12 -18.97 1.91
C ASN A 414 -14.38 -20.14 2.88
N GLN A 415 -13.81 -21.32 2.65
CA GLN A 415 -13.91 -22.44 3.59
C GLN A 415 -13.17 -22.16 4.90
N ILE A 416 -11.98 -21.55 4.84
CA ILE A 416 -11.24 -21.09 6.02
C ILE A 416 -12.10 -20.08 6.80
N ARG A 417 -12.65 -19.06 6.12
CA ARG A 417 -13.52 -18.06 6.77
C ARG A 417 -14.74 -18.67 7.42
N LYS A 418 -15.46 -19.54 6.71
CA LYS A 418 -16.65 -20.22 7.21
C LYS A 418 -16.36 -21.08 8.45
N THR A 419 -15.16 -21.65 8.54
CA THR A 419 -14.79 -22.56 9.62
C THR A 419 -14.20 -21.82 10.83
N TYR A 420 -13.42 -20.75 10.59
CA TYR A 420 -12.59 -20.13 11.63
C TYR A 420 -12.87 -18.64 11.88
N GLY A 421 -13.65 -17.98 11.04
CA GLY A 421 -13.92 -16.54 11.13
C GLY A 421 -13.02 -15.71 10.20
N PHE A 422 -12.13 -14.92 10.77
CA PHE A 422 -11.30 -13.90 10.11
C PHE A 422 -12.10 -12.69 9.60
N ILE A 423 -13.09 -12.27 10.38
CA ILE A 423 -13.84 -11.04 10.11
C ILE A 423 -12.86 -9.86 10.11
N GLY A 424 -12.96 -9.00 9.10
CA GLY A 424 -12.10 -7.84 8.90
C GLY A 424 -10.71 -8.17 8.39
N CYS A 425 -10.32 -9.43 8.21
CA CYS A 425 -8.93 -9.76 7.89
C CYS A 425 -8.79 -10.29 6.47
N PRO A 426 -7.86 -9.79 5.63
CA PRO A 426 -7.44 -10.49 4.43
C PRO A 426 -6.77 -11.83 4.82
N ILE A 427 -6.94 -12.85 3.98
CA ILE A 427 -6.32 -14.17 4.19
C ILE A 427 -5.36 -14.42 3.03
N ASN A 428 -4.09 -14.60 3.34
CA ASN A 428 -3.08 -14.97 2.36
C ASN A 428 -3.01 -16.50 2.26
N ILE A 429 -3.07 -17.02 1.03
CA ILE A 429 -2.99 -18.46 0.78
C ILE A 429 -1.88 -18.72 -0.23
N HIS A 430 -0.99 -19.65 0.10
CA HIS A 430 0.09 -20.06 -0.77
C HIS A 430 0.02 -21.56 -1.03
N PHE A 431 0.09 -21.95 -2.29
CA PHE A 431 0.15 -23.35 -2.69
C PHE A 431 1.57 -23.70 -3.12
N ARG A 432 2.21 -24.62 -2.40
CA ARG A 432 3.59 -25.06 -2.69
C ARG A 432 3.60 -26.51 -3.15
N SER A 433 4.50 -26.83 -4.07
CA SER A 433 4.75 -28.22 -4.46
C SER A 433 5.38 -28.96 -3.29
N LYS A 434 4.88 -30.18 -3.02
CA LYS A 434 5.49 -31.08 -2.03
C LYS A 434 6.88 -31.57 -2.47
N TYR A 435 7.14 -31.60 -3.78
CA TYR A 435 8.39 -32.07 -4.36
C TYR A 435 9.13 -30.88 -4.99
N ARG A 436 10.41 -30.72 -4.66
CA ARG A 436 11.31 -29.73 -5.28
C ARG A 436 11.58 -30.11 -6.73
#